data_AF-A0A972UT60-F1
#
_entry.id   AF-A0A972UT60-F1
#
_cell.length_a   1.000
_cell.length_b   1.000
_cell.length_c   1.000
_cell.angle_alpha   90.00
_cell.angle_beta   90.00
_cell.angle_gamma   90.00
#
_symmetry.space_group_name_H-M   'P 1'
#
loop_
_entity.id
_entity.type
_entity.pdbx_description
1 polymer ?
#
loop_
_entity_poly.entity_id
_entity_poly.type
_entity_poly.pdbx_seq_one_letter_code
_entity_poly.pdbx_strand_id
1 'polypeptide(L)'
;YPFPGSPVGHPTILYGSPEDIKADCQKFKAAGCPGVDLLAYRAAEADPLDLIRAARAGFNGGYLIVAGSIDSPERIRAIADAGADAFTIGTAVFDNTFAPGGDTVSYQCQEILKACDAVG
;
A
#
# COMPACT_ATOMS: atom_id res chain seq x y z
N TYR A 1 -0.69 -12.01 -1.90
CA TYR A 1 0.01 -11.83 -3.18
C TYR A 1 1.52 -11.82 -2.93
N PRO A 2 2.40 -12.05 -3.94
CA PRO A 2 3.84 -11.89 -3.75
C PRO A 2 4.21 -10.43 -3.46
N PHE A 3 5.29 -10.26 -2.72
CA PHE A 3 5.86 -8.96 -2.37
C PHE A 3 6.98 -8.61 -3.37
N PRO A 4 6.84 -7.56 -4.19
CA PRO A 4 7.93 -7.06 -5.01
C PRO A 4 8.97 -6.35 -4.13
N GLY A 5 10.25 -6.44 -4.50
CA GLY A 5 11.36 -5.96 -3.69
C GLY A 5 11.83 -6.97 -2.64
N SER A 6 12.62 -6.50 -1.68
CA SER A 6 13.27 -7.35 -0.67
C SER A 6 12.79 -6.97 0.74
N PRO A 7 11.74 -7.63 1.27
CA PRO A 7 11.29 -7.45 2.64
C PRO A 7 12.24 -8.15 3.63
N VAL A 8 12.75 -7.42 4.62
CA VAL A 8 13.72 -7.92 5.62
C VAL A 8 13.29 -7.59 7.04
N GLY A 9 13.43 -8.54 7.96
CA GLY A 9 13.31 -8.32 9.40
C GLY A 9 11.88 -8.16 9.93
N HIS A 10 11.79 -7.83 11.23
CA HIS A 10 10.55 -7.55 11.95
C HIS A 10 10.78 -6.42 13.00
N PRO A 11 10.11 -5.25 12.89
CA PRO A 11 9.17 -4.88 11.84
C PRO A 11 9.85 -4.87 10.46
N THR A 12 9.09 -5.28 9.43
CA THR A 12 9.64 -5.49 8.09
C THR A 12 10.07 -4.18 7.46
N ILE A 13 11.26 -4.15 6.87
CA ILE A 13 11.76 -3.04 6.06
C ILE A 13 11.79 -3.52 4.60
N LEU A 14 11.31 -2.69 3.68
CA LEU A 14 11.33 -2.98 2.24
C LEU A 14 12.56 -2.31 1.60
N TYR A 15 13.43 -3.13 1.03
CA TYR A 15 14.54 -2.67 0.18
C TYR A 15 14.19 -2.84 -1.30
N GLY A 16 14.84 -2.05 -2.15
CA GLY A 16 14.68 -2.08 -3.60
C GLY A 16 14.30 -0.72 -4.19
N SER A 17 14.85 -0.45 -5.37
CA SER A 17 14.54 0.74 -6.16
C SER A 17 13.19 0.60 -6.89
N PRO A 18 12.62 1.71 -7.41
CA PRO A 18 11.46 1.64 -8.30
C PRO A 18 11.67 0.67 -9.47
N GLU A 19 12.88 0.61 -10.05
CA GLU A 19 13.24 -0.31 -11.13
C GLU A 19 13.17 -1.77 -10.69
N ASP A 20 13.67 -2.10 -9.50
CA ASP A 20 13.59 -3.45 -8.92
C ASP A 20 12.14 -3.87 -8.69
N ILE A 21 11.33 -2.98 -8.09
CA ILE A 21 9.91 -3.21 -7.85
C ILE A 21 9.17 -3.49 -9.16
N LYS A 22 9.42 -2.68 -10.19
CA LYS A 22 8.81 -2.85 -11.51
C LYS A 22 9.20 -4.19 -12.13
N ALA A 23 10.47 -4.55 -12.07
CA ALA A 23 10.98 -5.81 -12.61
C ALA A 23 10.35 -7.03 -11.91
N ASP A 24 10.23 -7.00 -10.59
CA ASP A 24 9.61 -8.08 -9.82
C ASP A 24 8.12 -8.21 -10.12
N CYS A 25 7.40 -7.09 -10.20
CA CYS A 25 6.01 -7.08 -10.66
C CYS A 25 5.86 -7.76 -12.04
N GLN A 26 6.71 -7.42 -13.00
CA GLN A 26 6.69 -8.05 -14.33
C GLN A 26 6.93 -9.56 -14.26
N LYS A 27 7.89 -10.01 -13.44
CA LYS A 27 8.16 -11.44 -13.21
C LYS A 27 6.95 -12.15 -12.61
N PHE A 28 6.32 -11.58 -11.58
CA PHE A 28 5.14 -12.17 -10.95
C PHE A 28 3.96 -12.25 -11.91
N LYS A 29 3.76 -11.22 -12.73
CA LYS A 29 2.72 -11.23 -13.76
C LYS A 29 2.98 -12.33 -14.80
N ALA A 30 4.23 -12.46 -15.27
CA ALA A 30 4.62 -13.51 -16.20
C ALA A 30 4.47 -14.92 -15.59
N ALA A 31 4.62 -15.05 -14.27
CA ALA A 31 4.35 -16.28 -13.52
C ALA A 31 2.84 -16.55 -13.30
N GLY A 32 1.95 -15.69 -13.78
CA GLY A 32 0.50 -15.86 -13.67
C GLY A 32 -0.10 -15.38 -12.35
N CYS A 33 0.63 -14.61 -11.54
CA CYS A 33 0.05 -14.01 -10.34
C CYS A 33 -1.05 -13.00 -10.73
N PRO A 34 -2.19 -12.98 -10.02
CA PRO A 34 -3.28 -12.05 -10.30
C PRO A 34 -3.11 -10.69 -9.60
N GLY A 35 -2.17 -10.58 -8.66
CA GLY A 35 -1.91 -9.37 -7.90
C GLY A 35 -0.56 -9.37 -7.20
N VAL A 36 -0.21 -8.24 -6.60
CA VAL A 36 0.98 -7.99 -5.77
C VAL A 36 0.59 -7.25 -4.49
N ASP A 37 1.38 -7.41 -3.43
CA ASP A 37 1.24 -6.68 -2.17
C ASP A 37 2.54 -5.90 -1.91
N LEU A 38 2.49 -4.58 -1.95
CA LEU A 38 3.65 -3.70 -1.84
C LEU A 38 3.69 -3.01 -0.47
N LEU A 39 4.75 -3.25 0.30
CA LEU A 39 5.01 -2.61 1.59
C LEU A 39 5.58 -1.17 1.44
N ALA A 40 4.96 -0.34 0.59
CA ALA A 40 5.53 0.92 0.10
C ALA A 40 6.02 1.86 1.21
N TYR A 41 5.23 2.07 2.26
CA TYR A 41 5.60 2.96 3.39
C TYR A 41 6.55 2.32 4.40
N ARG A 42 7.03 1.10 4.13
CA ARG A 42 8.15 0.49 4.84
C ARG A 42 9.45 0.55 4.04
N ALA A 43 9.48 1.30 2.94
CA ALA A 43 10.66 1.48 2.11
C ALA A 43 11.81 2.13 2.88
N ALA A 44 13.01 1.59 2.69
CA ALA A 44 14.24 2.17 3.26
C ALA A 44 14.89 3.20 2.33
N GLU A 45 14.74 3.04 1.02
CA GLU A 45 15.63 3.66 0.03
C GLU A 45 14.93 4.61 -0.95
N ALA A 46 13.59 4.58 -1.02
CA ALA A 46 12.82 5.27 -2.04
C ALA A 46 11.53 5.87 -1.50
N ASP A 47 11.01 6.87 -2.20
CA ASP A 47 9.71 7.44 -1.88
C ASP A 47 8.59 6.39 -2.11
N PRO A 48 7.69 6.20 -1.13
CA PRO A 48 6.60 5.21 -1.24
C PRO A 48 5.75 5.37 -2.50
N LEU A 49 5.46 6.60 -2.93
CA LEU A 49 4.59 6.84 -4.10
C LEU A 49 5.31 6.49 -5.40
N ASP A 50 6.63 6.69 -5.47
CA ASP A 50 7.43 6.27 -6.63
C ASP A 50 7.46 4.74 -6.77
N LEU A 51 7.54 4.02 -5.64
CA LEU A 51 7.44 2.56 -5.65
C LEU A 51 6.06 2.08 -6.10
N ILE A 52 4.98 2.73 -5.66
CA ILE A 52 3.61 2.36 -6.06
C ILE A 52 3.42 2.58 -7.57
N ARG A 53 3.86 3.73 -8.10
CA ARG A 53 3.80 4.02 -9.55
C ARG A 53 4.60 3.01 -10.37
N ALA A 54 5.79 2.63 -9.90
CA ALA A 54 6.61 1.63 -10.55
C ALA A 54 5.98 0.23 -10.51
N ALA A 55 5.41 -0.16 -9.38
CA ALA A 55 4.65 -1.40 -9.24
C ALA A 55 3.46 -1.43 -10.20
N ARG A 56 2.68 -0.35 -10.28
CA ARG A 56 1.56 -0.21 -11.22
C ARG A 56 2.01 -0.31 -12.68
N ALA A 57 3.11 0.35 -13.04
CA ALA A 57 3.68 0.25 -14.39
C ALA A 57 4.16 -1.17 -14.73
N GLY A 58 4.70 -1.91 -13.76
CA GLY A 58 5.15 -3.30 -13.92
C GLY A 58 4.01 -4.33 -13.92
N PHE A 59 2.92 -4.02 -13.22
CA PHE A 59 1.78 -4.92 -12.99
C PHE A 59 0.48 -4.40 -13.62
N ASN A 60 0.56 -3.75 -14.78
CA ASN A 60 -0.60 -3.13 -15.43
C ASN A 60 -1.77 -4.14 -15.61
N GLY A 61 -2.98 -3.76 -15.19
CA GLY A 61 -4.19 -4.59 -15.30
C GLY A 61 -4.29 -5.74 -14.29
N GLY A 62 -3.35 -5.87 -13.36
CA GLY A 62 -3.49 -6.77 -12.21
C GLY A 62 -3.71 -6.01 -10.91
N TYR A 63 -3.99 -6.73 -9.82
CA TYR A 63 -4.38 -6.12 -8.54
C TYR A 63 -3.17 -5.68 -7.70
N LEU A 64 -3.13 -4.45 -7.23
CA LEU A 64 -2.08 -3.91 -6.35
C LEU A 64 -2.66 -3.54 -5.01
N ILE A 65 -2.22 -4.27 -3.99
CA ILE A 65 -2.45 -3.94 -2.60
C ILE A 65 -1.26 -3.13 -2.11
N VAL A 66 -1.51 -2.02 -1.40
CA VAL A 66 -0.47 -1.25 -0.73
C VAL A 66 -0.58 -1.40 0.78
N ALA A 67 0.56 -1.53 1.44
CA ALA A 67 0.64 -1.74 2.87
C ALA A 67 1.79 -0.93 3.49
N GLY A 68 1.74 -0.84 4.81
CA GLY A 68 2.69 -0.09 5.63
C GLY A 68 2.09 1.20 6.13
N SER A 69 1.86 1.28 7.44
CA SER A 69 1.56 2.53 8.17
C SER A 69 0.55 3.46 7.50
N ILE A 70 -0.46 2.98 6.77
CA ILE A 70 -1.48 3.87 6.22
C ILE A 70 -2.34 4.36 7.39
N ASP A 71 -2.47 5.68 7.53
CA ASP A 71 -2.94 6.31 8.76
C ASP A 71 -3.77 7.58 8.54
N SER A 72 -3.97 8.04 7.30
CA SER A 72 -4.71 9.29 7.05
C SER A 72 -5.50 9.26 5.73
N PRO A 73 -6.57 10.07 5.61
CA PRO A 73 -7.30 10.26 4.36
C PRO A 73 -6.41 10.75 3.20
N GLU A 74 -5.46 11.64 3.47
CA GLU A 74 -4.51 12.15 2.47
C GLU A 74 -3.63 11.03 1.95
N ARG A 75 -3.18 10.12 2.84
CA ARG A 75 -2.39 8.96 2.46
C ARG A 75 -3.21 7.97 1.62
N ILE A 76 -4.48 7.73 1.97
CA ILE A 76 -5.39 6.90 1.16
C ILE A 76 -5.56 7.49 -0.24
N ARG A 77 -5.77 8.81 -0.35
CA ARG A 77 -5.87 9.49 -1.64
C ARG A 77 -4.57 9.37 -2.45
N ALA A 78 -3.42 9.61 -1.82
CA ALA A 78 -2.13 9.58 -2.50
C ALA A 78 -1.79 8.20 -3.09
N ILE A 79 -2.09 7.10 -2.37
CA ILE A 79 -1.83 5.75 -2.89
C ILE A 79 -2.81 5.36 -3.99
N ALA A 80 -4.07 5.79 -3.91
CA ALA A 80 -5.05 5.55 -4.96
C ALA A 80 -4.69 6.32 -6.24
N ASP A 81 -4.33 7.60 -6.12
CA ASP A 81 -3.84 8.42 -7.24
C ASP A 81 -2.56 7.85 -7.87
N ALA A 82 -1.73 7.15 -7.08
CA ALA A 82 -0.55 6.43 -7.55
C ALA A 82 -0.87 5.07 -8.23
N GLY A 83 -2.12 4.59 -8.16
CA GLY A 83 -2.62 3.41 -8.85
C GLY A 83 -2.76 2.14 -8.01
N ALA A 84 -2.89 2.27 -6.68
CA ALA A 84 -3.28 1.16 -5.82
C ALA A 84 -4.76 0.80 -6.01
N ASP A 85 -5.08 -0.50 -5.96
CA ASP A 85 -6.45 -1.02 -6.05
C ASP A 85 -7.07 -1.26 -4.65
N ALA A 86 -6.22 -1.51 -3.66
CA ALA A 86 -6.61 -1.65 -2.26
C ALA A 86 -5.44 -1.36 -1.33
N PHE A 87 -5.73 -1.30 -0.04
CA PHE A 87 -4.70 -1.17 0.97
C PHE A 87 -5.03 -1.93 2.26
N THR A 88 -4.01 -2.09 3.10
CA THR A 88 -4.18 -2.61 4.46
C THR A 88 -3.91 -1.51 5.49
N ILE A 89 -4.70 -1.52 6.55
CA ILE A 89 -4.60 -0.60 7.68
C ILE A 89 -4.89 -1.38 8.96
N GLY A 90 -4.08 -1.14 10.00
CA GLY A 90 -4.16 -1.90 11.25
C GLY A 90 -3.85 -1.01 12.46
N THR A 91 -2.60 -0.61 12.62
CA THR A 91 -2.15 0.21 13.77
C THR A 91 -3.04 1.43 14.00
N ALA A 92 -3.34 2.21 12.96
CA ALA A 92 -4.17 3.41 13.11
C ALA A 92 -5.62 3.13 13.53
N VAL A 93 -6.14 1.93 13.21
CA VAL A 93 -7.48 1.47 13.65
C VAL A 93 -7.46 1.05 15.11
N PHE A 94 -6.48 0.23 15.50
CA PHE A 94 -6.41 -0.30 16.87
C PHE A 94 -5.95 0.74 17.90
N ASP A 95 -5.14 1.71 17.48
CA ASP A 95 -4.66 2.80 18.34
C ASP A 95 -5.60 4.01 18.34
N ASN A 96 -6.70 3.97 17.55
CA ASN A 96 -7.67 5.06 17.39
C ASN A 96 -7.04 6.39 16.92
N THR A 97 -6.09 6.30 15.98
CA THR A 97 -5.32 7.46 15.50
C THR A 97 -5.65 7.88 14.07
N PHE A 98 -6.47 7.14 13.33
CA PHE A 98 -6.83 7.50 11.95
C PHE A 98 -7.71 8.75 11.88
N ALA A 99 -8.79 8.80 12.68
CA ALA A 99 -9.71 9.93 12.71
C ALA A 99 -10.02 10.38 14.15
N PRO A 100 -10.07 11.70 14.40
CA PRO A 100 -10.51 12.21 15.69
C PRO A 100 -12.02 11.98 15.87
N GLY A 101 -12.49 11.97 17.13
CA GLY A 101 -13.91 11.97 17.47
C GLY A 101 -14.51 10.63 17.90
N GLY A 102 -13.74 9.53 17.89
CA GLY A 102 -14.17 8.24 18.43
C GLY A 102 -13.01 7.29 18.69
N ASP A 103 -13.17 6.43 19.70
CA ASP A 103 -12.14 5.54 20.24
C ASP A 103 -12.49 4.04 20.08
N THR A 104 -13.34 3.74 19.09
CA THR A 104 -13.72 2.37 18.76
C THR A 104 -13.23 1.98 17.38
N VAL A 105 -12.84 0.71 17.24
CA VAL A 105 -12.50 0.10 15.94
C VAL A 105 -13.60 0.33 14.90
N SER A 106 -14.87 0.21 15.29
CA SER A 106 -16.00 0.45 14.37
C SER A 106 -16.08 1.90 13.90
N TYR A 107 -15.84 2.88 14.77
CA TYR A 107 -15.78 4.29 14.38
C TYR A 107 -14.62 4.54 13.41
N GLN A 108 -13.41 4.06 13.72
CA GLN A 108 -12.25 4.24 12.86
C GLN A 108 -12.48 3.60 11.47
N CYS A 109 -13.03 2.38 11.42
CA CYS A 109 -13.40 1.74 10.16
C CYS A 109 -14.44 2.54 9.35
N GLN A 110 -15.42 3.16 10.00
CA GLN A 110 -16.40 4.02 9.31
C GLN A 110 -15.76 5.26 8.69
N GLU A 111 -14.84 5.91 9.40
CA GLU A 111 -14.11 7.08 8.88
C GLU A 111 -13.16 6.69 7.73
N ILE A 112 -12.54 5.51 7.79
CA ILE A 112 -11.73 4.97 6.70
C ILE A 112 -12.59 4.72 5.46
N LEU A 113 -13.76 4.11 5.61
CA LEU A 113 -14.69 3.89 4.49
C LEU A 113 -15.12 5.22 3.84
N LYS A 114 -15.44 6.24 4.64
CA LYS A 114 -15.74 7.58 4.12
C LYS A 114 -14.56 8.19 3.36
N ALA A 115 -13.34 7.99 3.84
CA ALA A 115 -12.14 8.45 3.16
C ALA A 115 -11.95 7.73 1.81
N CYS A 116 -12.24 6.42 1.75
CA CYS A 116 -12.24 5.67 0.48
C CYS A 116 -13.29 6.21 -0.49
N ASP A 117 -14.53 6.44 -0.04
CA ASP A 117 -15.62 6.99 -0.87
C ASP A 117 -15.29 8.39 -1.44
N ALA A 118 -14.45 9.16 -0.75
CA ALA A 118 -14.04 10.50 -1.16
C ALA A 118 -12.91 10.54 -2.22
N VAL A 119 -12.30 9.39 -2.50
CA VAL A 119 -11.19 9.26 -3.47
C VAL A 119 -11.68 9.06 -4.90
N GLY A 120 -12.91 8.57 -5.11
CA GLY A 120 -13.53 8.45 -6.44
C GLY A 120 -14.53 7.31 -6.51
#